data_AF-A0A952C4E4-F1
#
_entry.id   AF-A0A952C4E4-F1
#
_cell.length_a   1.000
_cell.length_b   1.000
_cell.length_c   1.000
_cell.angle_alpha   90.00
_cell.angle_beta   90.00
_cell.angle_gamma   90.00
#
_symmetry.space_group_name_H-M   'P 1'
#
loop_
_entity.id
_entity.type
_entity.pdbx_description
1 polymer ?
#
loop_
_entity_poly.entity_id
_entity_poly.type
_entity_poly.pdbx_seq_one_letter_code
_entity_poly.pdbx_strand_id
1 'polypeptide(L)'
;MSDKRYLSRRDFLKAAGFTATGALLAACTAPAGVPAPAGPAAPAAAAQKVRIAVGGWAEQGTKDLVAKTGFTDRTGIEVEVILRTDTKETELARMASAVQAGTSPYDVLDYEDELVTSFSQAGYMLPLDELLPADFWDDFPPAMVENHEVWSTYDGQLYRVLHNWEAPYWFYRKDWFDEKGASVPTTWDEVRALGPVFTDESTGVWAS
;
A
#
# COMPACT_ATOMS: atom_id res chain seq x y z
N MET A 1 28.87 1.80 -39.84
CA MET A 1 28.29 1.55 -38.50
C MET A 1 28.73 2.71 -37.63
N SER A 2 27.79 3.57 -37.24
CA SER A 2 28.07 4.85 -36.56
C SER A 2 27.59 4.75 -35.12
N ASP A 3 28.53 4.76 -34.17
CA ASP A 3 28.26 4.72 -32.73
C ASP A 3 27.68 6.06 -32.27
N LYS A 4 26.39 6.07 -31.92
CA LYS A 4 25.77 7.20 -31.23
C LYS A 4 26.01 7.05 -29.73
N ARG A 5 27.02 7.75 -29.21
CA ARG A 5 27.18 7.95 -27.76
C ARG A 5 26.08 8.89 -27.25
N TYR A 6 25.16 8.35 -26.46
CA TYR A 6 24.15 9.14 -25.75
C TYR A 6 24.80 9.83 -24.56
N LEU A 7 24.78 11.17 -24.54
CA LEU A 7 25.16 11.96 -23.38
C LEU A 7 24.10 11.79 -22.29
N SER A 8 24.53 11.38 -21.09
CA SER A 8 23.61 11.19 -19.97
C SER A 8 23.30 12.53 -19.29
N ARG A 9 22.12 12.63 -18.65
CA ARG A 9 21.70 13.83 -17.88
C ARG A 9 22.71 14.21 -16.78
N ARG A 10 23.53 13.26 -16.33
CA ARG A 10 24.63 13.48 -15.37
C ARG A 10 25.83 14.21 -15.98
N ASP A 11 26.10 14.04 -17.28
CA ASP A 11 27.19 14.73 -17.97
C ASP A 11 26.83 16.20 -18.25
N PHE A 12 25.54 16.47 -18.49
CA PHE A 12 25.03 17.83 -18.66
C PHE A 12 25.13 18.67 -17.36
N LEU A 13 24.82 18.08 -16.21
CA LEU A 13 24.89 18.79 -14.92
C LEU A 13 26.33 19.06 -14.44
N LYS A 14 27.31 18.26 -14.88
CA LYS A 14 28.73 18.51 -14.59
C LYS A 14 29.31 19.69 -15.37
N ALA A 15 28.67 20.12 -16.46
CA ALA A 15 29.16 21.20 -17.32
C ALA A 15 28.68 22.61 -16.92
N ALA A 16 27.75 22.74 -15.96
CA ALA A 16 27.08 24.01 -15.68
C ALA A 16 27.51 24.72 -14.37
N GLY A 17 28.54 24.22 -13.66
CA GLY A 17 28.85 24.72 -12.32
C GLY A 17 30.33 25.00 -12.07
N PHE A 18 30.97 25.91 -12.82
CA PHE A 18 32.27 26.49 -12.42
C PHE A 18 32.52 27.87 -13.08
N THR A 19 32.04 28.93 -12.44
CA THR A 19 32.57 30.32 -12.43
C THR A 19 31.74 31.07 -11.36
N ALA A 20 32.25 31.73 -10.33
CA ALA A 20 33.56 32.28 -10.05
C ALA A 20 33.86 32.23 -8.54
N THR A 21 35.04 31.71 -8.18
CA THR A 21 35.69 31.91 -6.89
C THR A 21 36.47 33.22 -6.95
N GLY A 22 36.07 34.22 -6.16
CA GLY A 22 36.81 35.46 -5.95
C GLY A 22 36.99 35.69 -4.46
N ALA A 23 38.18 35.36 -3.96
CA ALA A 23 38.57 35.47 -2.56
C ALA A 23 38.70 36.93 -2.10
N LEU A 24 38.06 37.27 -0.97
CA LEU A 24 38.40 38.42 -0.15
C LEU A 24 38.41 37.98 1.33
N LEU A 25 39.51 37.35 1.73
CA LEU A 25 39.89 37.23 3.15
C LEU A 25 40.59 38.53 3.56
N ALA A 26 39.81 39.54 3.91
CA ALA A 26 40.30 40.72 4.63
C ALA A 26 40.00 40.52 6.12
N ALA A 27 41.07 40.32 6.89
CA ALA A 27 41.05 40.28 8.34
C ALA A 27 40.70 41.66 8.90
N CYS A 28 39.55 41.77 9.56
CA CYS A 28 39.21 42.89 10.43
C CYS A 28 38.85 42.35 11.81
N THR A 29 39.71 42.64 12.79
CA THR A 29 39.45 42.44 14.21
C THR A 29 38.67 43.60 14.81
N ALA A 30 37.84 43.28 15.82
CA ALA A 30 37.25 44.10 16.91
C ALA A 30 35.71 44.28 16.84
N PRO A 31 35.00 44.50 17.96
CA PRO A 31 35.19 44.09 19.37
C PRO A 31 33.96 43.30 19.91
N ALA A 32 33.96 42.93 21.20
CA ALA A 32 32.85 42.25 21.86
C ALA A 32 31.48 42.96 21.66
N GLY A 33 30.52 42.24 21.08
CA GLY A 33 29.19 42.72 20.74
C GLY A 33 28.09 42.14 21.63
N VAL A 34 27.13 43.01 21.95
CA VAL A 34 25.85 42.84 22.66
C VAL A 34 25.08 41.58 22.21
N PRO A 35 24.27 40.92 23.08
CA PRO A 35 23.48 39.76 22.68
C PRO A 35 22.51 40.12 21.55
N ALA A 36 22.55 39.37 20.46
CA ALA A 36 21.61 39.53 19.36
C ALA A 36 20.18 39.18 19.81
N PRO A 37 19.14 39.90 19.34
CA PRO A 37 17.76 39.53 19.62
C PRO A 37 17.47 38.16 19.03
N ALA A 38 16.76 37.32 19.79
CA ALA A 38 16.31 36.01 19.32
C ALA A 38 15.52 36.17 18.02
N GLY A 39 16.01 35.56 16.94
CA GLY A 39 15.30 35.49 15.68
C GLY A 39 13.96 34.77 15.84
N PRO A 40 12.99 35.02 14.94
CA PRO A 40 11.70 34.33 14.99
C PRO A 40 11.93 32.81 14.99
N ALA A 41 11.22 32.11 15.88
CA ALA A 41 11.25 30.66 15.97
C ALA A 41 10.99 30.07 14.58
N ALA A 42 11.81 29.07 14.21
CA ALA A 42 11.62 28.33 12.98
C ALA A 42 10.16 27.84 12.90
N PRO A 43 9.51 27.93 11.73
CA PRO A 43 8.15 27.42 11.58
C PRO A 43 8.13 25.95 11.99
N ALA A 44 7.17 25.59 12.83
CA ALA A 44 6.89 24.20 13.17
C ALA A 44 6.79 23.41 11.86
N ALA A 45 7.52 22.30 11.77
CA ALA A 45 7.43 21.40 10.62
C ALA A 45 5.95 21.11 10.38
N ALA A 46 5.48 21.34 9.15
CA ALA A 46 4.09 21.01 8.79
C ALA A 46 3.86 19.53 9.12
N ALA A 47 2.78 19.23 9.83
CA ALA A 47 2.38 17.86 10.13
C ALA A 47 2.40 17.05 8.83
N GLN A 48 3.22 16.00 8.79
CA GLN A 48 3.30 15.14 7.61
C GLN A 48 1.97 14.40 7.49
N LYS A 49 1.36 14.42 6.30
CA LYS A 49 0.10 13.73 6.05
C LYS A 49 0.37 12.51 5.18
N VAL A 50 -0.10 11.35 5.61
CA VAL A 50 -0.05 10.08 4.87
C VAL A 50 -1.46 9.72 4.43
N ARG A 51 -1.63 9.39 3.15
CA ARG A 51 -2.89 8.97 2.56
C ARG A 51 -2.89 7.45 2.41
N ILE A 52 -3.82 6.79 3.08
CA ILE A 52 -4.00 5.34 3.02
C ILE A 52 -5.30 5.07 2.28
N ALA A 53 -5.24 4.36 1.15
CA ALA A 53 -6.42 3.97 0.41
C ALA A 53 -6.87 2.55 0.77
N VAL A 54 -8.14 2.41 1.14
CA VAL A 54 -8.73 1.15 1.61
C VAL A 54 -10.12 0.91 0.99
N GLY A 55 -10.59 -0.33 1.03
CA GLY A 55 -11.96 -0.67 0.68
C GLY A 55 -12.97 -0.12 1.69
N GLY A 56 -14.23 0.09 1.28
CA GLY A 56 -15.28 0.63 2.16
C GLY A 56 -15.50 -0.17 3.46
N TRP A 57 -15.26 -1.49 3.41
CA TRP A 57 -15.32 -2.36 4.58
C TRP A 57 -14.25 -2.06 5.65
N ALA A 58 -13.12 -1.47 5.26
CA ALA A 58 -11.96 -1.22 6.12
C ALA A 58 -11.87 0.23 6.62
N GLU A 59 -12.66 1.16 6.07
CA GLU A 59 -12.50 2.60 6.31
C GLU A 59 -12.56 2.96 7.80
N GLN A 60 -13.63 2.56 8.48
CA GLN A 60 -13.81 2.86 9.89
C GLN A 60 -12.81 2.09 10.75
N GLY A 61 -12.56 0.81 10.43
CA GLY A 61 -11.59 -0.01 11.17
C GLY A 61 -10.17 0.57 11.13
N THR A 62 -9.77 1.15 9.99
CA THR A 62 -8.48 1.83 9.82
C THR A 62 -8.42 3.11 10.67
N LYS A 63 -9.48 3.93 10.65
CA LYS A 63 -9.58 5.14 11.49
C LYS A 63 -9.50 4.79 12.99
N ASP A 64 -10.22 3.75 13.40
CA ASP A 64 -10.22 3.26 14.77
C ASP A 64 -8.85 2.73 15.18
N LEU A 65 -8.13 2.05 14.28
CA LEU A 65 -6.76 1.57 14.53
C LEU A 65 -5.78 2.73 14.76
N VAL A 66 -5.82 3.76 13.90
CA VAL A 66 -4.99 4.98 14.04
C VAL A 66 -5.24 5.65 15.39
N ALA A 67 -6.51 5.79 15.78
CA ALA A 67 -6.89 6.39 17.06
C ALA A 67 -6.47 5.51 18.25
N LYS A 68 -6.76 4.21 18.20
CA LYS A 68 -6.45 3.25 19.29
C LYS A 68 -4.96 3.13 19.55
N THR A 69 -4.13 3.23 18.53
CA THR A 69 -2.67 3.15 18.65
C THR A 69 -2.02 4.48 19.04
N GLY A 70 -2.81 5.57 19.04
CA GLY A 70 -2.31 6.94 19.25
C GLY A 70 -1.27 7.33 18.20
N PHE A 71 -1.37 6.81 16.97
CA PHE A 71 -0.32 6.94 15.96
C PHE A 71 0.01 8.41 15.68
N THR A 72 -1.00 9.24 15.43
CA THR A 72 -0.83 10.67 15.16
C THR A 72 -0.17 11.39 16.35
N ASP A 73 -0.63 11.14 17.58
CA ASP A 73 -0.07 11.77 18.78
C ASP A 73 1.40 11.39 19.02
N ARG A 74 1.75 10.13 18.71
CA ARG A 74 3.11 9.60 18.91
C ARG A 74 4.10 10.04 17.84
N THR A 75 3.64 10.28 16.62
CA THR A 75 4.50 10.51 15.46
C THR A 75 4.41 11.93 14.91
N GLY A 76 3.34 12.66 15.21
CA GLY A 76 2.98 13.92 14.55
C GLY A 76 2.52 13.76 13.11
N ILE A 77 2.27 12.53 12.65
CA ILE A 77 1.84 12.22 11.28
C ILE A 77 0.32 12.08 11.23
N GLU A 78 -0.33 12.89 10.42
CA GLU A 78 -1.76 12.81 10.15
C GLU A 78 -2.06 11.70 9.14
N VAL A 79 -3.08 10.88 9.42
CA VAL A 79 -3.51 9.80 8.50
C VAL A 79 -4.84 10.16 7.86
N GLU A 80 -4.83 10.28 6.54
CA GLU A 80 -6.04 10.44 5.72
C GLU A 80 -6.43 9.08 5.14
N VAL A 81 -7.57 8.55 5.57
CA VAL A 81 -8.14 7.32 5.00
C VAL A 81 -8.99 7.69 3.78
N ILE A 82 -8.64 7.14 2.63
CA ILE A 82 -9.28 7.38 1.33
C ILE A 82 -9.99 6.10 0.91
N LEU A 83 -11.19 6.22 0.34
CA LEU A 83 -11.83 5.09 -0.30
C LEU A 83 -11.24 4.87 -1.70
N ARG A 84 -10.75 3.65 -1.95
CA ARG A 84 -10.28 3.25 -3.28
C ARG A 84 -11.43 3.05 -4.25
N THR A 85 -11.10 2.91 -5.54
CA THR A 85 -12.10 2.57 -6.56
C THR A 85 -12.53 1.10 -6.43
N ASP A 86 -13.79 0.82 -6.77
CA ASP A 86 -14.39 -0.51 -6.57
C ASP A 86 -13.90 -1.58 -7.55
N THR A 87 -13.23 -1.20 -8.65
CA THR A 87 -12.75 -2.16 -9.65
C THR A 87 -11.25 -2.11 -9.86
N LYS A 88 -10.66 -3.29 -10.03
CA LYS A 88 -9.24 -3.50 -10.28
C LYS A 88 -8.75 -2.74 -11.49
N GLU A 89 -9.53 -2.76 -12.56
CA GLU A 89 -9.20 -2.14 -13.84
C GLU A 89 -9.11 -0.61 -13.69
N THR A 90 -10.05 -0.03 -12.92
CA THR A 90 -10.06 1.42 -12.67
C THR A 90 -8.87 1.83 -11.81
N GLU A 91 -8.57 1.06 -10.75
CA GLU A 91 -7.44 1.37 -9.88
C GLU A 91 -6.09 1.24 -10.60
N LEU A 92 -5.92 0.19 -11.40
CA LEU A 92 -4.73 -0.02 -12.23
C LEU A 92 -4.53 1.13 -13.23
N ALA A 93 -5.57 1.54 -13.95
CA ALA A 93 -5.49 2.64 -14.92
C ALA A 93 -5.15 3.97 -14.24
N ARG A 94 -5.73 4.22 -13.06
CA ARG A 94 -5.50 5.42 -12.25
C ARG A 94 -4.05 5.48 -11.75
N MET A 95 -3.54 4.38 -11.22
CA MET A 95 -2.17 4.27 -10.74
C MET A 95 -1.16 4.39 -11.88
N ALA A 96 -1.40 3.72 -13.01
CA ALA A 96 -0.55 3.84 -14.18
C ALA A 96 -0.43 5.30 -14.66
N SER A 97 -1.56 6.02 -14.70
CA SER A 97 -1.59 7.44 -15.10
C SER A 97 -0.83 8.32 -14.10
N ALA A 98 -1.02 8.08 -12.80
CA ALA A 98 -0.36 8.86 -11.75
C ALA A 98 1.17 8.66 -11.76
N VAL A 99 1.63 7.41 -11.87
CA VAL A 99 3.06 7.08 -11.93
C VAL A 99 3.71 7.69 -13.18
N GLN A 100 3.05 7.62 -14.34
CA GLN A 100 3.54 8.27 -15.56
C GLN A 100 3.66 9.79 -15.41
N ALA A 101 2.80 10.42 -14.61
CA ALA A 101 2.87 11.84 -14.27
C ALA A 101 3.89 12.16 -13.17
N GLY A 102 4.57 11.16 -12.58
CA GLY A 102 5.50 11.34 -11.46
C GLY A 102 4.79 11.71 -10.16
N THR A 103 3.54 11.27 -9.98
CA THR A 103 2.70 11.53 -8.81
C THR A 103 2.16 10.22 -8.23
N SER A 104 1.53 10.28 -7.07
CA SER A 104 0.71 9.17 -6.57
C SER A 104 -0.56 9.69 -5.89
N PRO A 105 -1.71 9.06 -6.11
CA PRO A 105 -2.96 9.44 -5.46
C PRO A 105 -2.99 9.10 -3.97
N TYR A 106 -2.17 8.15 -3.53
CA TYR A 106 -2.04 7.73 -2.13
C TYR A 106 -0.62 7.26 -1.85
N ASP A 107 -0.29 7.15 -0.57
CA ASP A 107 1.04 6.77 -0.10
C ASP A 107 1.08 5.29 0.32
N VAL A 108 -0.06 4.76 0.79
CA VAL A 108 -0.28 3.33 1.08
C VAL A 108 -1.58 2.88 0.41
N LEU A 109 -1.57 1.66 -0.14
CA LEU A 109 -2.72 1.03 -0.77
C LEU A 109 -2.99 -0.32 -0.14
N ASP A 110 -4.22 -0.52 0.32
CA ASP A 110 -4.80 -1.82 0.58
C ASP A 110 -5.58 -2.29 -0.67
N TYR A 111 -5.20 -3.44 -1.22
CA TYR A 111 -5.83 -4.05 -2.39
C TYR A 111 -5.69 -5.58 -2.40
N GLU A 112 -6.51 -6.21 -3.23
CA GLU A 112 -6.51 -7.65 -3.50
C GLU A 112 -5.17 -8.18 -4.02
N ASP A 113 -4.90 -9.47 -3.77
CA ASP A 113 -3.66 -10.20 -4.08
C ASP A 113 -3.12 -9.96 -5.49
N GLU A 114 -4.02 -9.95 -6.49
CA GLU A 114 -3.63 -9.90 -7.90
C GLU A 114 -2.97 -8.58 -8.31
N LEU A 115 -3.27 -7.47 -7.62
CA LEU A 115 -2.67 -6.18 -7.96
C LEU A 115 -1.22 -6.07 -7.52
N VAL A 116 -0.81 -6.75 -6.45
CA VAL A 116 0.58 -6.70 -5.98
C VAL A 116 1.55 -7.18 -7.05
N THR A 117 1.22 -8.31 -7.68
CA THR A 117 2.05 -8.86 -8.77
C THR A 117 2.09 -7.88 -9.95
N SER A 118 0.94 -7.34 -10.36
CA SER A 118 0.86 -6.44 -11.52
C SER A 118 1.58 -5.11 -11.28
N PHE A 119 1.47 -4.55 -10.08
CA PHE A 119 2.04 -3.23 -9.73
C PHE A 119 3.53 -3.30 -9.46
N SER A 120 4.01 -4.36 -8.80
CA SER A 120 5.45 -4.58 -8.58
C SER A 120 6.18 -4.77 -9.91
N GLN A 121 5.65 -5.61 -10.82
CA GLN A 121 6.19 -5.79 -12.17
C GLN A 121 6.21 -4.52 -13.00
N ALA A 122 5.19 -3.67 -12.86
CA ALA A 122 5.12 -2.39 -13.55
C ALA A 122 5.99 -1.29 -12.93
N GLY A 123 6.62 -1.55 -11.76
CA GLY A 123 7.43 -0.57 -11.03
C GLY A 123 6.61 0.55 -10.39
N TYR A 124 5.34 0.28 -10.04
CA TYR A 124 4.43 1.26 -9.43
C TYR A 124 4.49 1.28 -7.91
N MET A 125 5.17 0.30 -7.31
CA MET A 125 5.32 0.17 -5.85
C MET A 125 6.79 0.24 -5.46
N LEU A 126 7.04 0.78 -4.27
CA LEU A 126 8.36 0.74 -3.65
C LEU A 126 8.55 -0.63 -2.99
N PRO A 127 9.76 -1.22 -3.07
CA PRO A 127 10.10 -2.37 -2.25
C PRO A 127 10.13 -1.97 -0.77
N LEU A 128 9.73 -2.88 0.10
CA LEU A 128 9.58 -2.67 1.53
C LEU A 128 10.79 -3.16 2.35
N ASP A 129 11.73 -3.88 1.73
CA ASP A 129 12.85 -4.54 2.40
C ASP A 129 13.71 -3.58 3.23
N GLU A 130 13.87 -2.34 2.77
CA GLU A 130 14.64 -1.29 3.48
C GLU A 130 13.78 -0.47 4.47
N LEU A 131 12.45 -0.63 4.44
CA LEU A 131 11.51 0.12 5.27
C LEU A 131 11.11 -0.65 6.53
N LEU A 132 11.16 -1.98 6.51
CA LEU A 132 10.74 -2.83 7.62
C LEU A 132 11.92 -3.10 8.56
N PRO A 133 11.72 -3.01 9.89
CA PRO A 133 12.76 -3.38 10.85
C PRO A 133 13.00 -4.90 10.82
N ALA A 134 14.17 -5.34 11.27
CA ALA A 134 14.57 -6.76 11.18
C ALA A 134 13.68 -7.70 12.01
N ASP A 135 13.07 -7.19 13.08
CA ASP A 135 12.16 -7.89 13.99
C ASP A 135 10.68 -7.78 13.56
N PHE A 136 10.39 -7.20 12.39
CA PHE A 136 9.01 -6.94 11.94
C PHE A 136 8.15 -8.19 11.88
N TRP A 137 8.74 -9.35 11.57
CA TRP A 137 8.02 -10.61 11.37
C TRP A 137 7.92 -11.47 12.63
N ASP A 138 8.51 -11.06 13.75
CA ASP A 138 8.64 -11.90 14.95
C ASP A 138 7.29 -12.21 15.62
N ASP A 139 6.28 -11.37 15.42
CA ASP A 139 4.92 -11.56 15.94
C ASP A 139 3.94 -12.17 14.93
N PHE A 140 4.42 -12.48 13.71
CA PHE A 140 3.60 -13.11 12.68
C PHE A 140 3.58 -14.64 12.82
N PRO A 141 2.43 -15.31 12.57
CA PRO A 141 2.40 -16.76 12.47
C PRO A 141 3.33 -17.27 11.35
N PRO A 142 4.05 -18.39 11.53
CA PRO A 142 4.97 -18.91 10.52
C PRO A 142 4.34 -19.11 9.14
N ALA A 143 3.08 -19.58 9.09
CA ALA A 143 2.34 -19.75 7.84
C ALA A 143 2.07 -18.43 7.10
N MET A 144 1.97 -17.31 7.83
CA MET A 144 1.77 -15.98 7.24
C MET A 144 3.09 -15.46 6.64
N VAL A 145 4.20 -15.67 7.36
CA VAL A 145 5.55 -15.35 6.87
C VAL A 145 5.88 -16.16 5.61
N GLU A 146 5.54 -17.45 5.57
CA GLU A 146 5.73 -18.28 4.37
C GLU A 146 4.90 -17.78 3.18
N ASN A 147 3.63 -17.38 3.41
CA ASN A 147 2.80 -16.82 2.35
C ASN A 147 3.32 -15.48 1.83
N HIS A 148 3.99 -14.70 2.68
CA HIS A 148 4.63 -13.46 2.27
C HIS A 148 5.67 -13.67 1.17
N GLU A 149 6.53 -14.66 1.33
CA GLU A 149 7.58 -14.99 0.36
C GLU A 149 6.99 -15.37 -1.00
N VAL A 150 5.85 -16.06 -1.01
CA VAL A 150 5.21 -16.56 -2.25
C VAL A 150 4.37 -15.48 -2.95
N TRP A 151 3.56 -14.73 -2.21
CA TRP A 151 2.49 -13.89 -2.77
C TRP A 151 2.74 -12.39 -2.68
N SER A 152 3.80 -11.98 -1.96
CA SER A 152 4.10 -10.57 -1.73
C SER A 152 5.48 -10.16 -2.24
N THR A 153 6.21 -11.07 -2.89
CA THR A 153 7.53 -10.78 -3.45
C THR A 153 7.53 -10.80 -4.98
N TYR A 154 8.39 -9.98 -5.57
CA TYR A 154 8.68 -9.97 -6.99
C TYR A 154 10.17 -9.63 -7.20
N ASP A 155 10.86 -10.35 -8.07
CA ASP A 155 12.33 -10.22 -8.29
C ASP A 155 13.16 -10.21 -6.97
N GLY A 156 12.72 -10.98 -5.98
CA GLY A 156 13.38 -11.13 -4.68
C GLY A 156 13.20 -9.94 -3.72
N GLN A 157 12.29 -9.00 -4.03
CA GLN A 157 11.94 -7.87 -3.18
C GLN A 157 10.51 -7.98 -2.67
N LEU A 158 10.27 -7.52 -1.45
CA LEU A 158 8.95 -7.52 -0.81
C LEU A 158 8.17 -6.26 -1.20
N TYR A 159 6.91 -6.41 -1.61
CA TYR A 159 6.04 -5.28 -2.00
C TYR A 159 4.76 -5.16 -1.18
N ARG A 160 4.45 -6.13 -0.31
CA ARG A 160 3.23 -6.12 0.50
C ARG A 160 3.42 -6.74 1.88
N VAL A 161 2.71 -6.17 2.86
CA VAL A 161 2.41 -6.80 4.16
C VAL A 161 0.94 -7.24 4.19
N LEU A 162 0.67 -8.49 4.57
CA LEU A 162 -0.65 -9.09 4.68
C LEU A 162 -1.14 -8.70 6.06
N HIS A 163 -2.32 -8.11 6.12
CA HIS A 163 -2.92 -7.66 7.38
C HIS A 163 -4.22 -8.44 7.70
N ASN A 164 -4.69 -9.27 6.77
CA ASN A 164 -5.83 -10.17 6.93
C ASN A 164 -5.57 -11.50 6.21
N TRP A 165 -6.32 -12.53 6.62
CA TRP A 165 -6.39 -13.80 5.91
C TRP A 165 -7.86 -14.14 5.71
N GLU A 166 -8.22 -14.47 4.48
CA GLU A 166 -9.56 -14.91 4.12
C GLU A 166 -9.55 -16.42 3.89
N ALA A 167 -10.32 -17.15 4.70
CA ALA A 167 -10.59 -18.56 4.45
C ALA A 167 -11.96 -18.67 3.80
N PRO A 168 -12.12 -19.41 2.69
CA PRO A 168 -13.43 -19.65 2.12
C PRO A 168 -14.25 -20.50 3.10
N TYR A 169 -15.43 -20.02 3.44
CA TYR A 169 -16.41 -20.75 4.24
C TYR A 169 -17.62 -21.09 3.37
N TRP A 170 -18.13 -22.31 3.52
CA TRP A 170 -19.39 -22.70 2.90
C TRP A 170 -20.54 -22.46 3.87
N PHE A 171 -21.40 -21.51 3.54
CA PHE A 171 -22.59 -21.16 4.33
C PHE A 171 -23.83 -21.79 3.70
N TYR A 172 -24.75 -22.26 4.55
CA TYR A 172 -26.02 -22.82 4.10
C TYR A 172 -27.17 -22.48 5.05
N ARG A 173 -28.39 -22.57 4.53
CA ARG A 173 -29.64 -22.38 5.28
C ARG A 173 -30.09 -23.70 5.90
N LYS A 174 -29.94 -23.83 7.21
CA LYS A 174 -30.31 -25.05 7.95
C LYS A 174 -31.78 -25.43 7.77
N ASP A 175 -32.67 -24.45 7.85
CA ASP A 175 -34.09 -24.65 7.68
C ASP A 175 -34.46 -25.17 6.28
N TRP A 176 -33.77 -24.71 5.23
CA TRP A 176 -33.97 -25.23 3.88
C TRP A 176 -33.48 -26.68 3.76
N PHE A 177 -32.37 -27.02 4.41
CA PHE A 177 -31.87 -28.39 4.44
C PHE A 177 -32.82 -29.32 5.18
N ASP A 178 -33.33 -28.89 6.33
CA ASP A 178 -34.29 -29.65 7.13
C ASP A 178 -35.61 -29.87 6.37
N GLU A 179 -36.14 -28.83 5.70
CA GLU A 179 -37.36 -28.92 4.88
C GLU A 179 -37.22 -29.93 3.73
N LYS A 180 -36.05 -29.96 3.09
CA LYS A 180 -35.76 -30.84 1.95
C LYS A 180 -35.19 -32.21 2.35
N GLY A 181 -34.95 -32.45 3.64
CA GLY A 181 -34.28 -33.65 4.14
C GLY A 181 -32.85 -33.81 3.60
N ALA A 182 -32.19 -32.70 3.26
CA ALA A 182 -30.83 -32.71 2.72
C ALA A 182 -29.79 -32.82 3.84
N SER A 183 -28.73 -33.60 3.58
CA SER A 183 -27.59 -33.69 4.50
C SER A 183 -26.55 -32.62 4.18
N VAL A 184 -25.82 -32.17 5.20
CA VAL A 184 -24.68 -31.25 5.02
C VAL A 184 -23.60 -31.96 4.20
N PRO A 185 -23.16 -31.39 3.06
CA PRO A 185 -22.17 -32.02 2.21
C PRO A 185 -20.79 -31.95 2.84
N THR A 186 -20.01 -32.99 2.60
CA THR A 186 -18.62 -33.17 3.01
C THR A 186 -17.69 -33.31 1.81
N THR A 187 -18.24 -33.48 0.61
CA THR A 187 -17.49 -33.59 -0.66
C THR A 187 -18.08 -32.67 -1.74
N TRP A 188 -17.28 -32.36 -2.76
CA TRP A 188 -17.74 -31.56 -3.90
C TRP A 188 -18.82 -32.25 -4.74
N ASP A 189 -18.81 -33.58 -4.82
CA ASP A 189 -19.85 -34.33 -5.51
C ASP A 189 -21.19 -34.24 -4.77
N GLU A 190 -21.16 -34.24 -3.43
CA GLU A 190 -22.34 -33.97 -2.60
C GLU A 190 -22.84 -32.54 -2.78
N VAL A 191 -21.95 -31.54 -2.81
CA VAL A 191 -22.34 -30.14 -3.11
C VAL A 191 -23.05 -30.05 -4.46
N ARG A 192 -22.47 -30.65 -5.51
CA ARG A 192 -23.05 -30.67 -6.87
C ARG A 192 -24.45 -31.32 -6.87
N ALA A 193 -24.64 -32.37 -6.09
CA ALA A 193 -25.93 -33.06 -6.00
C ALA A 193 -27.04 -32.20 -5.35
N LEU A 194 -26.70 -31.14 -4.62
CA LEU A 194 -27.67 -30.22 -4.02
C LEU A 194 -28.29 -29.24 -5.03
N GLY A 195 -27.66 -28.99 -6.18
CA GLY A 195 -28.16 -28.06 -7.19
C GLY A 195 -29.62 -28.35 -7.60
N PRO A 196 -29.95 -29.58 -8.04
CA PRO A 196 -31.32 -29.95 -8.36
C PRO A 196 -32.27 -29.96 -7.15
N VAL A 197 -31.76 -30.16 -5.92
CA VAL A 197 -32.59 -30.20 -4.69
C VAL A 197 -33.11 -28.82 -4.32
N PHE A 198 -32.30 -27.79 -4.50
CA PHE A 198 -32.63 -26.40 -4.14
C PHE A 198 -33.04 -25.53 -5.34
N THR A 199 -33.06 -26.09 -6.54
CA THR A 199 -33.62 -25.41 -7.71
C THR A 199 -35.14 -25.48 -7.69
N ASP A 200 -35.79 -24.33 -7.86
CA ASP A 200 -37.23 -24.19 -8.07
C ASP A 200 -37.47 -23.21 -9.22
N GLU A 201 -37.64 -23.76 -10.42
CA GLU A 201 -37.84 -22.96 -11.64
C GLU A 201 -39.14 -22.15 -11.59
N SER A 202 -40.14 -22.61 -10.84
CA SER A 202 -41.45 -21.95 -10.75
C SER A 202 -41.38 -20.63 -9.99
N THR A 203 -40.41 -20.51 -9.08
CA THR A 203 -40.14 -19.30 -8.30
C THR A 203 -38.88 -18.57 -8.75
N GLY A 204 -38.20 -19.07 -9.78
CA GLY A 204 -36.97 -18.50 -10.32
C GLY A 204 -35.76 -18.67 -9.39
N VAL A 205 -35.79 -19.64 -8.48
CA VAL A 205 -34.68 -19.98 -7.58
C VAL A 205 -33.81 -21.02 -8.27
N TRP A 206 -32.51 -20.75 -8.39
CA TRP A 206 -31.55 -21.63 -9.04
C TRP A 206 -30.41 -21.96 -8.08
N ALA A 207 -30.05 -23.24 -7.99
CA ALA A 207 -28.87 -23.71 -7.28
C ALA A 207 -28.02 -24.56 -8.25
N SER A 208 -26.71 -24.30 -8.27
CA SER A 208 -25.74 -24.94 -9.17
C SER A 208 -24.71 -25.76 -8.41
#